data_AF-A0A7D5QCM7-F1
#
_entry.id   AF-A0A7D5QCM7-F1
#
_cell.length_a   1.000
_cell.length_b   1.000
_cell.length_c   1.000
_cell.angle_alpha   90.00
_cell.angle_beta   90.00
_cell.angle_gamma   90.00
#
_symmetry.space_group_name_H-M   'P 1'
#
loop_
_entity.id
_entity.type
_entity.pdbx_description
1 polymer ?
#
loop_
_entity_poly.entity_id
_entity_poly.type
_entity_poly.pdbx_seq_one_letter_code
_entity_poly.pdbx_strand_id
1 'polypeptide(L)'
;MTPDRRTLRRTVLGRDVVVVFALLVVPVAVGAADTRLMTPLALPGYLLLTLGSAIGSHLFPNYALWVFWVPFVGGSYGVSVVVAAAYRRLRSLA
;
A
#
# COMPACT_ATOMS: atom_id res chain seq x y z
N MET A 1 -29.55 -4.18 0.75
CA MET A 1 -29.03 -2.81 0.76
C MET A 1 -27.85 -2.75 -0.20
N THR A 2 -28.09 -2.45 -1.47
CA THR A 2 -27.02 -2.37 -2.49
C THR A 2 -26.19 -1.11 -2.21
N PRO A 3 -24.88 -1.22 -1.98
CA PRO A 3 -24.05 -0.04 -1.77
C PRO A 3 -24.14 0.86 -3.02
N ASP A 4 -24.53 2.11 -2.82
CA ASP A 4 -24.54 3.13 -3.86
C ASP A 4 -23.16 3.19 -4.54
N ARG A 5 -23.13 3.19 -5.88
CA ARG A 5 -21.88 3.23 -6.67
C ARG A 5 -21.00 4.42 -6.28
N ARG A 6 -21.58 5.54 -5.85
CA ARG A 6 -20.82 6.70 -5.33
C ARG A 6 -20.14 6.37 -4.00
N THR A 7 -20.84 5.71 -3.09
CA THR A 7 -20.29 5.25 -1.80
C THR A 7 -19.20 4.22 -2.00
N LEU A 8 -19.37 3.29 -2.95
CA LEU A 8 -18.35 2.30 -3.29
C LEU A 8 -17.10 2.95 -3.90
N ARG A 9 -17.26 3.84 -4.90
CA ARG A 9 -16.13 4.62 -5.46
C ARG A 9 -15.41 5.43 -4.39
N ARG A 10 -16.14 6.08 -3.48
CA ARG A 10 -15.52 6.88 -2.42
C ARG A 10 -14.77 6.01 -1.41
N THR A 11 -15.22 4.78 -1.21
CA THR A 11 -14.58 3.83 -0.29
C THR A 11 -13.25 3.32 -0.85
N VAL A 12 -13.21 3.06 -2.16
CA VAL A 12 -12.12 2.37 -2.88
C VAL A 12 -11.15 3.36 -3.56
N LEU A 13 -11.63 4.52 -3.99
CA LEU A 13 -10.89 5.59 -4.66
C LEU A 13 -11.00 6.93 -3.89
N GLY A 14 -11.24 6.86 -2.59
CA GLY A 14 -11.29 8.04 -1.74
C GLY A 14 -9.94 8.75 -1.66
N ARG A 15 -9.97 10.08 -1.44
CA ARG A 15 -8.75 10.89 -1.27
C ARG A 15 -7.86 10.35 -0.14
N ASP A 16 -8.47 9.85 0.92
CA ASP A 16 -7.83 9.16 2.03
C ASP A 16 -7.11 7.88 1.61
N VAL A 17 -7.72 7.04 0.76
CA VAL A 17 -7.06 5.85 0.20
C VAL A 17 -5.82 6.25 -0.59
N VAL A 18 -5.94 7.27 -1.45
CA VAL A 18 -4.82 7.76 -2.27
C VAL A 18 -3.69 8.31 -1.40
N VAL A 19 -4.00 9.03 -0.33
CA VAL A 19 -3.00 9.57 0.60
C VAL A 19 -2.25 8.43 1.31
N VAL A 20 -2.97 7.45 1.87
CA VAL A 20 -2.33 6.31 2.55
C VAL A 20 -1.49 5.50 1.57
N PHE A 21 -2.00 5.28 0.36
CA PHE A 21 -1.28 4.56 -0.69
C PHE A 21 -0.01 5.28 -1.10
N ALA A 22 -0.09 6.60 -1.32
CA ALA A 22 1.07 7.41 -1.67
C ALA A 22 2.12 7.40 -0.55
N LEU A 23 1.70 7.43 0.72
CA LEU A 23 2.61 7.34 1.86
C LEU A 23 3.35 5.99 1.94
N LEU A 24 2.70 4.89 1.56
CA LEU A 24 3.32 3.57 1.54
C LEU A 24 4.24 3.36 0.33
N VAL A 25 3.85 3.89 -0.84
CA VAL A 25 4.53 3.56 -2.10
C VAL A 25 5.58 4.59 -2.49
N VAL A 26 5.30 5.89 -2.38
CA VAL A 26 6.17 6.95 -2.92
C VAL A 26 7.55 6.97 -2.24
N PRO A 27 7.66 6.98 -0.90
CA PRO A 27 8.97 7.02 -0.26
C PRO A 27 9.83 5.79 -0.58
N VAL A 28 9.20 4.62 -0.72
CA VAL A 28 9.87 3.37 -1.09
C VAL A 28 10.33 3.39 -2.55
N ALA A 29 9.46 3.85 -3.46
CA ALA A 29 9.80 3.98 -4.88
C ALA A 29 10.95 4.98 -5.10
N VAL A 30 10.90 6.12 -4.40
CA VAL A 30 11.96 7.15 -4.46
C VAL A 30 13.26 6.60 -3.87
N GLY A 31 13.22 5.94 -2.72
CA GLY A 31 14.40 5.33 -2.11
C GLY A 31 15.00 4.15 -2.88
N ALA A 32 14.17 3.42 -3.62
CA ALA A 32 14.61 2.36 -4.53
C ALA A 32 15.31 2.92 -5.78
N ALA A 33 14.96 4.13 -6.22
CA ALA A 33 15.62 4.81 -7.33
C ALA A 33 16.93 5.48 -6.90
N ASP A 34 16.95 6.10 -5.72
CA ASP A 34 18.16 6.66 -5.11
C ASP A 34 18.17 6.41 -3.59
N THR A 35 19.11 5.60 -3.13
CA THR A 35 19.24 5.20 -1.72
C THR A 35 19.56 6.35 -0.79
N ARG A 36 20.07 7.48 -1.31
CA ARG A 36 20.27 8.71 -0.51
C ARG A 36 18.95 9.36 -0.09
N LEU A 37 17.86 9.03 -0.77
CA LEU A 37 16.51 9.52 -0.49
C LEU A 37 15.71 8.56 0.39
N MET A 38 16.37 7.53 0.95
CA MET A 38 15.74 6.58 1.87
C MET A 38 15.42 7.27 3.21
N THR A 39 14.22 7.81 3.29
CA THR A 39 13.72 8.49 4.50
C THR A 39 13.09 7.48 5.46
N PRO A 40 13.01 7.78 6.77
CA PRO A 40 12.27 6.93 7.72
C PRO A 40 10.78 6.79 7.36
N LEU A 41 10.23 7.68 6.52
CA LEU A 41 8.87 7.54 5.99
C LEU A 41 8.71 6.35 5.04
N ALA A 42 9.80 5.82 4.49
CA ALA A 42 9.80 4.63 3.66
C ALA A 42 9.71 3.33 4.47
N LEU A 43 10.02 3.33 5.78
CA LEU A 43 10.02 2.14 6.63
C LEU A 43 8.75 1.29 6.52
N PRO A 44 7.52 1.85 6.60
CA PRO A 44 6.30 1.05 6.58
C PRO A 44 6.13 0.33 5.23
N GLY A 45 6.35 1.03 4.13
CA GLY A 45 6.27 0.44 2.80
C GLY A 45 7.43 -0.52 2.53
N TYR A 46 8.62 -0.22 3.04
CA TYR A 46 9.80 -1.07 2.89
C TYR A 46 9.64 -2.40 3.62
N LEU A 47 9.02 -2.40 4.81
CA LEU A 47 8.64 -3.62 5.52
C LEU A 47 7.66 -4.47 4.71
N LEU A 48 6.63 -3.84 4.13
CA LEU A 48 5.66 -4.50 3.25
C LEU A 48 6.34 -5.13 2.03
N LEU A 49 7.22 -4.38 1.37
CA LEU A 49 7.98 -4.86 0.21
C LEU A 49 8.92 -6.01 0.59
N THR A 50 9.63 -5.89 1.72
CA THR A 50 10.61 -6.90 2.18
C THR A 50 9.91 -8.19 2.58
N LEU A 51 8.85 -8.12 3.38
CA LEU A 51 8.06 -9.30 3.77
C LEU A 51 7.41 -9.97 2.56
N GLY A 52 6.79 -9.18 1.68
CA GLY A 52 6.18 -9.68 0.45
C GLY A 52 7.19 -10.36 -0.46
N SER A 53 8.38 -9.77 -0.62
CA SER A 53 9.46 -10.34 -1.43
C SER A 53 10.06 -11.60 -0.80
N ALA A 54 10.18 -11.66 0.54
CA ALA A 54 10.68 -12.84 1.24
C ALA A 54 9.73 -14.04 1.07
N ILE A 55 8.43 -13.82 1.31
CA ILE A 55 7.39 -14.85 1.12
C ILE A 55 7.33 -15.25 -0.36
N GLY A 56 7.32 -14.26 -1.25
CA GLY A 56 7.26 -14.47 -2.68
C GLY A 56 8.46 -15.22 -3.24
N SER A 57 9.67 -14.92 -2.78
CA SER A 57 10.89 -15.63 -3.20
C SER A 57 10.93 -17.06 -2.67
N HIS A 58 10.29 -17.33 -1.52
CA HIS A 58 10.14 -18.68 -1.02
C HIS A 58 9.18 -19.52 -1.86
N LEU A 59 8.07 -18.92 -2.33
CA LEU A 59 7.08 -19.57 -3.18
C LEU A 59 7.51 -19.68 -4.65
N PHE A 60 8.27 -18.68 -5.12
CA PHE A 60 8.63 -18.47 -6.52
C PHE A 60 10.13 -18.13 -6.65
N PRO A 61 11.03 -19.07 -6.34
CA PRO A 61 12.48 -18.78 -6.22
C PRO A 61 13.15 -18.35 -7.54
N ASN A 62 12.55 -18.67 -8.69
CA ASN A 62 13.11 -18.34 -10.00
C ASN A 62 12.69 -16.96 -10.51
N TYR A 63 11.81 -16.24 -9.80
CA TYR A 63 11.34 -14.92 -10.25
C TYR A 63 12.30 -13.83 -9.81
N ALA A 64 12.52 -12.87 -10.71
CA ALA A 64 13.32 -11.69 -10.39
C ALA A 64 12.63 -10.84 -9.31
N LEU A 65 13.42 -10.28 -8.39
CA LEU A 65 12.94 -9.44 -7.29
C LEU A 65 12.04 -8.28 -7.76
N TRP A 66 12.28 -7.75 -8.96
CA TRP A 66 11.47 -6.67 -9.53
C TRP A 66 10.00 -7.05 -9.73
N VAL A 67 9.69 -8.34 -9.93
CA VAL A 67 8.31 -8.82 -10.08
C VAL A 67 7.49 -8.60 -8.81
N PHE A 68 8.14 -8.55 -7.63
CA PHE A 68 7.46 -8.31 -6.36
C PHE A 68 6.95 -6.87 -6.17
N TRP A 69 7.28 -5.94 -7.08
CA TRP A 69 6.62 -4.64 -7.12
C TRP A 69 5.12 -4.73 -7.37
N VAL A 70 4.67 -5.69 -8.19
CA VAL A 70 3.24 -5.88 -8.49
C VAL A 70 2.45 -6.28 -7.23
N PRO A 71 2.80 -7.37 -6.52
CA PRO A 71 2.12 -7.72 -5.27
C PRO A 71 2.36 -6.67 -4.17
N PHE A 72 3.50 -5.97 -4.15
CA PHE A 72 3.71 -4.85 -3.22
C PHE A 72 2.73 -3.71 -3.46
N VAL A 73 2.54 -3.27 -4.70
CA VAL A 73 1.58 -2.22 -5.06
C VAL A 73 0.14 -2.67 -4.77
N GLY A 74 -0.21 -3.90 -5.13
CA GLY A 74 -1.52 -4.48 -4.83
C GLY A 74 -1.78 -4.59 -3.32
N GLY A 75 -0.80 -5.07 -2.55
CA GLY A 75 -0.87 -5.17 -1.10
C GLY A 75 -0.98 -3.80 -0.42
N SER A 76 -0.14 -2.85 -0.84
CA SER A 76 -0.18 -1.45 -0.37
C SER A 76 -1.54 -0.81 -0.63
N TYR A 77 -2.15 -1.08 -1.79
CA TYR A 77 -3.49 -0.62 -2.10
C TYR A 77 -4.55 -1.23 -1.17
N GLY A 78 -4.51 -2.54 -0.96
CA GLY A 78 -5.41 -3.22 -0.02
C GLY A 78 -5.32 -2.66 1.39
N VAL A 79 -4.09 -2.49 1.91
CA VAL A 79 -3.84 -1.85 3.21
C VAL A 79 -4.43 -0.44 3.25
N SER A 80 -4.25 0.34 2.18
CA SER A 80 -4.75 1.71 2.10
C SER A 80 -6.27 1.79 2.17
N VAL A 81 -6.98 0.88 1.49
CA VAL A 81 -8.44 0.80 1.54
C VAL A 81 -8.92 0.45 2.95
N VAL A 82 -8.29 -0.53 3.60
CA VAL A 82 -8.63 -0.96 4.96
C VAL A 82 -8.39 0.17 5.97
N VAL A 83 -7.23 0.82 5.91
CA VAL A 83 -6.87 1.93 6.81
C VAL A 83 -7.81 3.12 6.62
N ALA A 84 -8.11 3.50 5.37
CA ALA A 84 -9.05 4.58 5.08
C ALA A 84 -10.47 4.24 5.59
N ALA A 85 -10.93 3.00 5.41
CA ALA A 85 -12.22 2.55 5.93
C ALA A 85 -12.26 2.59 7.47
N ALA A 86 -11.21 2.11 8.13
CA ALA A 86 -11.09 2.15 9.59
C ALA A 86 -11.07 3.59 10.11
N TYR A 87 -10.28 4.49 9.49
CA TYR A 87 -10.20 5.90 9.86
C TYR A 87 -11.56 6.60 9.74
N ARG A 88 -12.30 6.39 8.64
CA ARG A 88 -13.64 6.94 8.46
C ARG A 88 -14.61 6.45 9.54
N ARG A 89 -14.54 5.15 9.89
CA ARG A 89 -15.39 4.56 10.91
C ARG A 89 -15.09 5.11 12.31
N LEU A 90 -13.81 5.24 12.67
CA LEU A 90 -13.40 5.85 13.93
C LEU A 90 -13.84 7.32 14.01
N ARG A 91 -13.65 8.07 12.93
CA ARG A 91 -14.06 9.48 12.86
C ARG A 91 -15.57 9.68 12.93
N SER A 92 -16.38 8.71 12.50
CA SER A 92 -17.84 8.78 12.66
C SER A 92 -18.34 8.43 14.05
N LEU A 93 -17.48 7.84 14.89
CA LEU A 93 -17.80 7.45 16.28
C LEU A 93 -17.35 8.51 17.30
N ALA A 94 -16.49 9.44 16.90
CA ALA A 94 -15.99 10.57 17.69
C ALA A 94 -16.78 11.84 17.39
#